data_AF-A0ABD5DYS7-F1
#
_entry.id   AF-A0ABD5DYS7-F1
#
_cell.length_a   1.000
_cell.length_b   1.000
_cell.length_c   1.000
_cell.angle_alpha   90.00
_cell.angle_beta   90.00
_cell.angle_gamma   90.00
#
_symmetry.space_group_name_H-M   'P 1'
#
loop_
_entity.id
_entity.type
_entity.pdbx_description
1 polymer ?
#
loop_
_entity_poly.entity_id
_entity_poly.type
_entity_poly.pdbx_seq_one_letter_code
_entity_poly.pdbx_strand_id
1 'polypeptide(L)' 'MQAATVVINRRALRHNLQRLRELAPASKLVAVVKANAYGHGLLETARTLTDADAFGVARLE' A
#
# COMPACT_ATOMS: atom_id res chain seq x y z
N MET A 1 25.49 11.11 15.10
CA MET A 1 24.27 10.55 15.71
C MET A 1 23.43 10.00 14.57
N GLN A 2 23.05 8.72 14.60
CA GLN A 2 22.25 8.12 13.52
C GLN A 2 20.78 8.18 13.93
N ALA A 3 19.96 8.87 13.13
CA ALA A 3 18.53 9.02 13.40
C ALA A 3 17.78 7.71 13.09
N ALA A 4 16.70 7.45 13.83
CA ALA A 4 15.80 6.33 13.53
C ALA A 4 15.21 6.52 12.12
N THR A 5 15.33 5.49 11.28
CA THR A 5 14.91 5.53 9.86
C THR A 5 14.10 4.28 9.54
N VAL A 6 13.06 4.43 8.72
CA VAL A 6 12.27 3.33 8.18
C VAL A 6 12.55 3.22 6.68
N VAL A 7 12.93 2.02 6.21
CA VAL A 7 13.16 1.73 4.80
C VAL A 7 11.99 0.94 4.24
N ILE A 8 11.27 1.53 3.29
CA ILE A 8 10.10 0.91 2.67
C ILE A 8 10.46 0.36 1.29
N ASN A 9 10.29 -0.95 1.13
CA ASN A 9 10.60 -1.62 -0.13
C ASN A 9 9.40 -1.55 -1.10
N ARG A 10 9.47 -0.64 -2.09
CA ARG A 10 8.43 -0.47 -3.11
C ARG A 10 8.22 -1.70 -3.99
N ARG A 11 9.25 -2.51 -4.23
CA ARG A 11 9.12 -3.78 -4.99
C ARG A 11 8.27 -4.79 -4.22
N ALA A 12 8.45 -4.88 -2.90
CA ALA A 12 7.66 -5.76 -2.06
C ALA A 12 6.18 -5.36 -2.05
N LEU A 13 5.87 -4.07 -2.00
CA LEU A 13 4.50 -3.56 -2.09
C LEU A 13 3.79 -4.00 -3.38
N ARG A 14 4.42 -3.79 -4.55
CA ARG A 14 3.87 -4.21 -5.84
C ARG A 14 3.70 -5.73 -5.94
N HIS A 15 4.70 -6.47 -5.49
CA HIS A 15 4.63 -7.94 -5.43
C HIS A 15 3.42 -8.41 -4.61
N ASN A 16 3.18 -7.82 -3.44
CA ASN A 16 2.09 -8.24 -2.56
C ASN A 16 0.71 -7.94 -3.18
N LEU A 17 0.56 -6.79 -3.85
CA LEU A 17 -0.67 -6.48 -4.57
C LEU A 17 -0.93 -7.51 -5.69
N GLN A 18 0.09 -7.82 -6.49
CA GLN A 18 -0.02 -8.84 -7.54
C GLN A 18 -0.37 -10.21 -6.95
N ARG A 19 0.27 -10.58 -5.84
CA ARG A 19 0.00 -11.86 -5.17
C ARG A 19 -1.44 -11.96 -4.68
N LEU A 20 -1.99 -10.88 -4.11
CA LEU A 20 -3.40 -10.84 -3.70
C LEU A 20 -4.34 -10.93 -4.91
N ARG A 21 -3.95 -10.35 -6.06
CA ARG A 21 -4.73 -10.44 -7.30
C ARG A 21 -4.75 -11.85 -7.88
N GLU A 22 -3.64 -12.59 -7.79
CA GLU A 22 -3.59 -14.02 -8.14
C GLU A 22 -4.49 -14.87 -7.24
N LEU A 23 -4.59 -14.54 -5.96
CA LEU A 23 -5.44 -15.26 -5.00
C LEU A 23 -6.94 -14.97 -5.18
N ALA A 24 -7.29 -13.79 -5.70
CA ALA A 24 -8.66 -13.38 -5.93
C ALA A 24 -8.83 -12.73 -7.33
N PRO A 25 -8.65 -13.49 -8.43
CA PRO A 25 -8.52 -12.94 -9.78
C PRO A 25 -9.81 -12.32 -10.32
N ALA A 26 -10.97 -12.72 -9.78
CA ALA A 26 -12.27 -12.19 -10.16
C ALA A 26 -12.73 -11.01 -9.29
N SER A 27 -11.91 -10.56 -8.34
CA SER A 27 -12.26 -9.52 -7.38
C SER A 27 -11.51 -8.21 -7.66
N LYS A 28 -12.17 -7.09 -7.38
CA LYS A 28 -11.49 -5.81 -7.25
C LYS A 28 -10.76 -5.74 -5.89
N LEU A 29 -9.61 -5.07 -5.86
CA LEU A 29 -8.79 -4.90 -4.66
C LEU A 29 -8.83 -3.45 -4.17
N VAL A 30 -9.29 -3.27 -2.94
CA VAL A 30 -9.16 -2.00 -2.22
C VAL A 30 -7.89 -2.05 -1.38
N ALA A 31 -6.85 -1.32 -1.78
CA ALA A 31 -5.62 -1.19 -1.00
C ALA A 31 -5.89 -0.32 0.23
N VAL A 32 -5.96 -0.92 1.40
CA VAL A 32 -6.21 -0.18 2.65
C VAL A 32 -4.93 0.53 3.07
N VAL A 33 -4.95 1.87 3.08
CA VAL A 33 -3.80 2.74 3.38
C VAL A 33 -4.03 3.65 4.60
N LYS A 34 -4.99 3.31 5.45
CA LYS A 34 -5.26 4.03 6.72
C LYS A 34 -4.01 4.11 7.62
N ALA A 35 -4.04 5.05 8.57
CA ALA A 35 -2.96 5.26 9.56
C ALA A 35 -1.57 5.41 8.90
N ASN A 36 -1.47 6.33 7.93
CA ASN A 36 -0.25 6.58 7.16
C ASN A 36 0.27 5.32 6.43
N ALA A 37 -0.61 4.57 5.77
CA ALA A 37 -0.35 3.24 5.21
C ALA A 37 0.29 2.28 6.23
N TYR A 38 -0.32 2.16 7.41
CA TYR A 38 0.23 1.36 8.52
C TYR A 38 1.70 1.71 8.84
N GLY A 39 2.05 2.99 8.77
CA GLY A 39 3.41 3.49 8.99
C GLY A 39 4.36 3.44 7.78
N HIS A 40 3.91 2.95 6.62
CA HIS A 40 4.74 2.87 5.40
C HIS A 40 4.75 4.18 4.58
N GLY A 41 3.93 5.17 4.96
CA GLY A 41 3.78 6.42 4.23
C GLY A 41 2.61 6.36 3.25
N LEU A 42 1.53 7.09 3.53
CA LEU A 42 0.27 7.05 2.78
C LEU A 42 0.46 7.37 1.30
N LEU A 43 1.03 8.54 1.01
CA LEU A 43 1.16 9.04 -0.35
C LEU A 43 2.12 8.19 -1.18
N GLU A 44 3.27 7.82 -0.60
CA GLU A 44 4.28 7.01 -1.27
C GLU A 44 3.82 5.57 -1.51
N THR A 45 3.05 4.99 -0.57
CA THR A 45 2.43 3.67 -0.76
C THR A 45 1.36 3.72 -1.84
N ALA A 46 0.47 4.71 -1.81
CA ALA A 46 -0.56 4.85 -2.84
C ALA A 46 0.04 5.05 -4.24
N ARG A 47 1.07 5.90 -4.37
CA ARG A 47 1.84 6.08 -5.62
C ARG A 47 2.58 4.82 -6.08
N THR A 48 2.92 3.92 -5.16
CA THR A 48 3.58 2.65 -5.50
C THR A 48 2.59 1.58 -5.97
N LEU A 49 1.34 1.64 -5.48
CA LEU A 49 0.28 0.67 -5.72
C LEU A 49 -0.72 1.15 -6.79
N THR A 50 -0.22 1.64 -7.93
CA THR A 50 -1.05 2.21 -9.01
C THR A 50 -2.07 1.25 -9.59
N ASP A 51 -1.83 -0.06 -9.46
CA ASP A 51 -2.68 -1.11 -10.03
C ASP A 51 -3.82 -1.54 -9.07
N ALA A 52 -3.92 -0.90 -7.90
CA ALA A 52 -5.05 -1.12 -6.99
C ALA A 52 -6.32 -0.49 -7.56
N ASP A 53 -7.47 -1.17 -7.44
CA ASP A 53 -8.72 -0.69 -8.03
C ASP A 53 -9.34 0.47 -7.22
N ALA A 54 -9.00 0.58 -5.93
CA ALA A 54 -9.35 1.71 -5.06
C ALA A 54 -8.43 1.77 -3.82
N PHE A 55 -8.52 2.88 -3.07
CA PHE A 55 -7.84 3.05 -1.79
C PHE A 55 -8.83 3.17 -0.63
N GLY A 56 -8.59 2.42 0.44
CA GLY A 56 -9.37 2.47 1.67
C GLY A 56 -8.67 3.31 2.74
N VAL A 57 -9.30 4.40 3.18
CA VAL A 57 -8.83 5.26 4.28
C VAL A 57 -9.81 5.18 5.46
N ALA A 58 -9.34 5.57 6.65
CA ALA A 58 -10.18 5.56 7.85
C ALA A 58 -11.04 6.82 8.00
N ARG A 59 -10.59 7.94 7.43
CA ARG A 59 -11.19 9.27 7.59
C ARG A 59 -10.96 10.10 6.32
N LEU A 60 -11.56 11.30 6.26
CA LEU A 60 -11.53 12.17 5.08
C LEU A 60 -10.25 13.02 4.99
N GLU A 61 -9.62 13.32 6.13
CA GLU A 61 -8.39 14.10 6.24
C GLU A 61 -7.15 13.37 5.70
#